data_AF-A0A9P1N214-F1
#
_entry.id   AF-A0A9P1N214-F1
#
_cell.length_a   1.000
_cell.length_b   1.000
_cell.length_c   1.000
_cell.angle_alpha   90.00
_cell.angle_beta   90.00
_cell.angle_gamma   90.00
#
_symmetry.space_group_name_H-M   'P 1'
#
loop_
_entity.id
_entity.type
_entity.pdbx_description
1 polymer ?
#
loop_
_entity_poly.entity_id
_entity_poly.type
_entity_poly.pdbx_seq_one_letter_code
_entity_poly.pdbx_strand_id
1 'polypeptide(L)'
;MLRVAFGASLRRFFASDRKVVLCANGSIAAWHPAHEHPYEHTKPIESENSKETLGSSRLSAAAKQSAIPRAPVNAELKDIFYTTKHEWYTRSREERLRHVAAPTPRRK
;
A
#
# COMPACT_ATOMS: atom_id res chain seq x y z
N MET A 1 -57.40 28.19 1.62
CA MET A 1 -56.52 27.02 1.79
C MET A 1 -55.50 27.00 0.65
N LEU A 2 -54.24 27.36 0.90
CA LEU A 2 -53.15 27.16 -0.07
C LEU A 2 -52.06 26.30 0.58
N ARG A 3 -51.83 25.11 0.00
CA ARG A 3 -50.70 24.24 0.33
C ARG A 3 -49.53 24.63 -0.58
N VAL A 4 -48.44 25.12 0.01
CA VAL A 4 -47.18 25.36 -0.72
C VAL A 4 -46.34 24.09 -0.61
N ALA A 5 -46.11 23.45 -1.75
CA ALA A 5 -45.27 22.27 -1.86
C ALA A 5 -43.79 22.66 -1.84
N PHE A 6 -43.07 22.29 -0.78
CA PHE A 6 -41.61 22.38 -0.72
C PHE A 6 -41.00 21.10 -1.32
N GLY A 7 -40.90 21.07 -2.64
CA GLY A 7 -40.05 20.12 -3.36
C GLY A 7 -38.61 20.60 -3.35
N ALA A 8 -37.89 20.40 -2.25
CA ALA A 8 -36.44 20.64 -2.22
C ALA A 8 -35.73 19.45 -2.88
N SER A 9 -35.49 19.56 -4.19
CA SER A 9 -34.56 18.70 -4.92
C SER A 9 -33.16 18.90 -4.32
N LEU A 10 -32.75 17.97 -3.46
CA LEU A 10 -31.42 17.95 -2.88
C LEU A 10 -30.42 17.52 -3.96
N ARG A 11 -29.89 18.49 -4.70
CA ARG A 11 -28.71 18.28 -5.54
C ARG A 11 -27.54 17.93 -4.62
N ARG A 12 -27.15 16.66 -4.59
CA ARG A 12 -25.91 16.23 -3.94
C ARG A 12 -24.76 16.72 -4.80
N PHE A 13 -24.21 17.88 -4.42
CA PHE A 13 -22.93 18.32 -4.93
C PHE A 13 -21.85 17.53 -4.20
N PHE A 14 -21.14 16.68 -4.93
CA PHE A 14 -19.91 16.03 -4.46
C PHE A 14 -18.80 17.08 -4.39
N ALA A 15 -18.62 17.71 -3.23
CA ALA A 15 -17.48 18.58 -2.95
C ALA A 15 -17.27 18.69 -1.43
N SER A 16 -16.24 18.01 -0.90
CA SER A 16 -15.78 18.03 0.50
C SER A 16 -16.90 17.94 1.55
N ASP A 17 -17.32 16.71 1.85
CA ASP A 17 -18.42 16.34 2.76
C ASP A 17 -18.10 16.57 4.27
N ARG A 18 -17.24 17.54 4.60
CA ARG A 18 -16.89 17.89 5.98
C ARG A 18 -18.00 18.73 6.58
N LYS A 19 -18.84 18.10 7.40
CA LYS A 19 -19.95 18.75 8.08
C LYS A 19 -19.55 19.03 9.52
N VAL A 20 -19.25 20.27 9.82
CA VAL A 20 -18.97 20.76 11.17
C VAL A 20 -20.13 21.63 11.61
N VAL A 21 -20.66 21.36 12.80
CA VAL A 21 -21.81 22.06 13.37
C VAL A 21 -21.43 22.62 14.74
N LEU A 22 -21.83 23.87 14.99
CA LEU A 22 -21.78 24.46 16.32
C LEU A 22 -23.10 24.14 17.04
N CYS A 23 -23.00 23.41 18.14
CA CYS A 23 -24.14 23.08 18.98
C CYS A 23 -24.55 24.31 19.83
N ALA A 24 -25.81 24.35 20.27
CA ALA A 24 -26.34 25.48 21.05
C ALA A 24 -25.62 25.70 22.40
N ASN A 25 -24.92 24.68 22.91
CA ASN A 25 -24.08 24.74 24.11
C ASN A 25 -22.63 25.20 23.83
N GLY A 26 -22.32 25.62 22.61
CA GLY A 26 -20.98 26.07 22.20
C GLY A 26 -20.00 24.94 21.86
N SER A 27 -20.41 23.67 21.90
CA SER A 27 -19.56 22.55 21.46
C SER A 27 -19.52 22.42 19.94
N ILE A 28 -18.41 21.95 19.41
CA ILE A 28 -18.24 21.73 17.97
C ILE A 28 -18.39 20.23 17.70
N ALA A 29 -19.37 19.85 16.89
CA ALA A 29 -19.56 18.49 16.41
C ALA A 29 -19.06 18.39 14.96
N ALA A 30 -18.23 17.39 14.67
CA ALA A 30 -17.72 17.14 13.33
C ALA A 30 -18.15 15.75 12.85
N TRP A 31 -18.94 15.70 11.79
CA TRP A 31 -19.24 14.45 11.10
C TRP A 31 -18.18 14.21 10.03
N HIS A 32 -17.42 13.12 10.19
CA HIS A 32 -16.48 12.61 9.20
C HIS A 32 -16.78 11.13 8.84
N PRO A 33 -17.67 10.84 7.87
CA PRO A 33 -17.87 9.46 7.45
C PRO A 33 -16.62 8.96 6.71
N ALA A 34 -16.32 7.67 6.81
CA ALA A 34 -15.29 7.07 5.96
C ALA A 34 -15.75 7.13 4.50
N HIS A 35 -14.85 7.51 3.60
CA HIS A 35 -15.13 7.59 2.18
C HIS A 35 -14.67 6.31 1.49
N GLU A 36 -15.57 5.64 0.77
CA GLU A 36 -15.22 4.48 -0.06
C GLU A 36 -14.53 4.92 -1.35
N HIS A 37 -13.58 4.12 -1.83
CA HIS A 37 -12.89 4.43 -3.08
C HIS A 37 -13.80 4.07 -4.28
N PRO A 38 -14.13 5.02 -5.19
CA PRO A 38 -14.99 4.74 -6.34
C PRO A 38 -14.38 3.68 -7.28
N TYR A 39 -15.24 2.87 -7.89
CA TYR A 39 -14.80 1.80 -8.79
C TYR A 39 -14.08 2.34 -10.03
N GLU A 40 -14.55 3.47 -10.56
CA GLU A 40 -14.01 4.14 -11.74
C GLU A 40 -12.56 4.63 -11.53
N HIS A 41 -12.13 4.77 -10.27
CA HIS A 41 -10.76 5.17 -9.90
C HIS A 41 -9.86 3.96 -9.61
N THR A 42 -10.26 2.75 -10.00
CA THR A 42 -9.42 1.54 -9.88
C THR A 42 -8.95 1.08 -11.25
N LYS A 43 -7.86 0.30 -11.27
CA LYS A 43 -7.37 -0.37 -12.48
C LYS A 43 -7.79 -1.84 -12.43
N PRO A 44 -8.15 -2.45 -13.57
CA PRO A 44 -8.39 -3.89 -13.61
C PRO A 44 -7.10 -4.62 -13.22
N ILE A 45 -7.24 -5.73 -12.48
CA ILE A 45 -6.13 -6.61 -12.18
C ILE A 45 -5.76 -7.34 -13.46
N GLU A 46 -4.50 -7.22 -13.89
CA GLU A 46 -4.01 -7.95 -15.05
C GLU A 46 -3.98 -9.45 -14.71
N SER A 47 -4.85 -10.23 -15.35
CA SER A 47 -4.78 -11.68 -15.27
C SER A 47 -3.58 -12.13 -16.10
N GLU A 48 -2.45 -12.38 -15.44
CA GLU A 48 -1.34 -13.14 -15.99
C GLU A 48 -1.80 -14.59 -16.21
N ASN A 49 -2.67 -14.79 -17.22
CA ASN A 49 -2.94 -16.09 -17.78
C ASN A 49 -1.62 -16.58 -18.36
N SER A 50 -0.96 -17.41 -17.58
CA SER A 50 0.27 -18.13 -17.87
C SER A 50 0.18 -18.80 -19.23
N LYS A 51 0.59 -18.08 -20.28
CA LYS A 51 0.99 -18.65 -21.57
C LYS A 51 2.32 -19.43 -21.46
N GLU A 52 2.67 -19.93 -20.28
CA GLU A 52 3.90 -20.69 -20.02
C GLU A 52 3.68 -22.10 -19.47
N THR A 53 2.44 -22.57 -19.31
CA THR A 53 2.18 -23.90 -18.72
C THR A 53 1.37 -24.83 -19.61
N LEU A 54 1.70 -24.90 -20.90
CA LEU A 54 1.26 -26.00 -21.78
C LEU A 54 2.40 -26.86 -22.34
N GLY A 55 3.64 -26.72 -21.83
CA GLY A 55 4.78 -27.48 -22.36
C GLY A 55 5.99 -27.65 -21.46
N SER A 56 5.87 -27.52 -20.13
CA SER A 56 7.02 -27.79 -19.25
C SER A 56 7.24 -29.29 -19.08
N SER A 57 8.03 -29.87 -19.98
CA SER A 57 8.64 -31.20 -19.79
C SER A 57 9.30 -31.28 -18.41
N ARG A 58 9.28 -32.45 -17.75
CA ARG A 58 9.88 -32.64 -16.40
C ARG A 58 11.37 -32.22 -16.35
N LEU A 59 12.05 -32.18 -17.50
CA LEU A 59 13.41 -31.64 -17.67
C LEU A 59 13.52 -30.11 -17.49
N SER A 60 12.51 -29.31 -17.87
CA SER A 60 12.56 -27.84 -17.76
C SER A 60 12.37 -27.34 -16.33
N ALA A 61 11.67 -28.11 -15.49
CA ALA A 61 11.51 -27.82 -14.07
C ALA A 61 12.79 -28.13 -13.27
N ALA A 62 13.47 -29.23 -13.58
CA ALA A 62 14.73 -29.60 -12.95
C ALA A 62 15.89 -28.64 -13.32
N ALA A 63 15.91 -28.12 -14.56
CA ALA A 63 16.90 -27.13 -15.00
C ALA A 63 16.74 -25.76 -14.31
N LYS A 64 15.53 -25.38 -13.88
CA LYS A 64 15.29 -24.16 -13.09
C LYS A 64 15.62 -24.34 -11.60
N GLN A 65 15.68 -25.58 -11.11
CA GLN A 65 15.87 -25.91 -9.69
C GLN A 65 17.31 -26.28 -9.32
N SER A 66 18.16 -26.68 -10.28
CA SER A 66 19.52 -27.14 -10.01
C SER A 66 20.58 -26.03 -10.01
N ALA A 67 20.28 -24.85 -10.53
CA ALA A 67 21.14 -23.69 -10.35
C ALA A 67 20.80 -23.06 -8.99
N ILE A 68 21.68 -23.22 -8.01
CA ILE A 68 21.68 -22.34 -6.84
C ILE A 68 21.65 -20.92 -7.43
N PRO A 69 20.55 -20.14 -7.25
CA PRO A 69 20.48 -18.84 -7.87
C PRO A 69 21.68 -18.06 -7.35
N ARG A 70 22.50 -17.60 -8.30
CA ARG A 70 23.69 -16.79 -8.03
C ARG A 70 23.30 -15.74 -7.00
N ALA A 71 24.07 -15.64 -5.91
CA ALA A 71 23.87 -14.56 -4.95
C ALA A 71 23.91 -13.23 -5.73
N PRO A 72 22.82 -12.42 -5.69
CA PRO A 72 22.74 -11.20 -6.47
C PRO A 72 23.88 -10.27 -6.06
N VAL A 73 24.48 -9.63 -7.06
CA VAL A 73 25.61 -8.73 -6.81
C VAL A 73 25.08 -7.46 -6.15
N ASN A 74 25.85 -6.82 -5.25
CA ASN A 74 25.48 -5.53 -4.65
C ASN A 74 25.08 -4.46 -5.68
N ALA A 75 25.61 -4.55 -6.90
CA ALA A 75 25.24 -3.69 -8.03
C ALA A 75 23.81 -3.95 -8.54
N GLU A 76 23.33 -5.18 -8.52
CA GLU A 76 21.95 -5.53 -8.87
C GLU A 76 21.00 -5.10 -7.75
N LEU A 77 21.42 -5.29 -6.50
CA LEU A 77 20.64 -4.91 -5.33
C LEU A 77 20.37 -3.40 -5.27
N LYS A 78 21.34 -2.54 -5.62
CA LYS A 78 21.09 -1.09 -5.70
C LYS A 78 20.01 -0.73 -6.73
N ASP A 79 19.96 -1.45 -7.84
CA ASP A 79 19.07 -1.11 -8.97
C ASP A 79 17.65 -1.66 -8.74
N ILE A 80 17.53 -2.85 -8.13
CA ILE A 80 16.24 -3.45 -7.76
C ILE A 80 15.54 -2.65 -6.65
N PHE A 81 16.29 -2.28 -5.62
CA PHE A 81 15.72 -1.61 -4.44
C PHE A 81 15.78 -0.09 -4.53
N TYR A 82 16.34 0.48 -5.60
CA TYR A 82 16.56 1.91 -5.76
C TYR A 82 17.34 2.53 -4.58
N THR A 83 18.34 1.79 -4.07
CA THR A 83 19.17 2.19 -2.93
C THR A 83 20.61 2.50 -3.35
N THR A 84 21.45 2.90 -2.40
CA THR A 84 22.87 3.13 -2.67
C THR A 84 23.70 1.87 -2.50
N LYS A 85 24.85 1.78 -3.18
CA LYS A 85 25.78 0.64 -3.03
C LYS A 85 26.30 0.41 -1.60
N HIS A 86 26.29 1.45 -0.76
CA HIS A 86 26.89 1.44 0.58
C HIS A 86 26.04 0.70 1.62
N GLU A 87 24.75 0.53 1.35
CA GLU A 87 23.82 -0.20 2.23
C GLU A 87 24.09 -1.70 2.23
N TRP A 88 24.62 -2.23 1.11
CA TRP A 88 24.82 -3.65 0.89
C TRP A 88 26.20 -4.17 1.32
N TYR A 89 27.09 -3.30 1.81
CA TYR A 89 28.36 -3.74 2.41
C TYR A 89 28.17 -4.06 3.89
N THR A 90 28.89 -5.09 4.37
CA THR A 90 28.84 -5.49 5.77
C THR A 90 29.40 -4.39 6.67
N ARG A 91 28.72 -4.17 7.79
CA ARG A 91 29.17 -3.26 8.85
C ARG A 91 30.28 -3.86 9.69
N SER A 92 31.07 -3.00 10.33
CA SER A 92 32.14 -3.43 11.23
C SER A 92 31.59 -4.26 12.40
N ARG A 93 32.46 -5.04 13.03
CA ARG A 93 32.07 -5.82 14.21
C ARG A 93 31.61 -4.92 15.34
N GLU A 94 32.29 -3.81 15.60
CA GLU A 94 31.94 -2.90 16.70
C GLU A 94 30.56 -2.26 16.48
N GLU A 95 30.26 -1.83 15.26
CA GLU A 95 28.97 -1.25 14.90
C GLU A 95 27.85 -2.26 15.12
N ARG A 96 28.05 -3.51 14.66
CA ARG A 96 27.08 -4.59 14.85
C ARG A 96 26.80 -4.84 16.33
N LEU A 97 27.83 -4.89 17.17
CA LEU A 97 27.71 -5.12 18.61
C LEU A 97 26.91 -4.03 19.33
N ARG A 98 27.03 -2.77 18.90
CA ARG A 98 26.22 -1.65 19.45
C ARG A 98 24.72 -1.80 19.14
N HIS A 99 24.38 -2.51 18.06
CA HIS A 99 23.00 -2.75 17.61
C HIS A 99 22.42 -4.11 18.06
N VAL A 100 23.14 -4.90 18.86
CA VAL A 100 22.67 -6.23 19.34
C VAL A 100 21.55 -6.11 20.38
N ALA A 101 21.49 -5.01 21.14
CA ALA A 101 20.45 -4.82 22.13
C ALA A 101 19.09 -4.61 21.46
N ALA A 102 18.10 -5.42 21.82
CA ALA A 102 16.74 -5.24 21.35
C ALA A 102 16.24 -3.85 21.80
N PRO A 103 15.73 -3.00 20.88
CA PRO A 103 15.13 -1.74 21.26
C PRO A 103 13.91 -2.02 22.14
N THR A 104 13.62 -1.13 23.09
CA THR A 104 12.42 -1.25 23.91
C THR A 104 11.18 -1.31 23.00
N PRO A 105 10.35 -2.37 23.07
CA PRO A 105 9.21 -2.52 22.18
C PRO A 105 8.28 -1.32 22.35
N ARG A 106 7.99 -0.62 21.25
CA ARG A 106 7.03 0.49 21.24
C ARG A 106 5.67 0.00 20.76
N ARG A 107 4.89 -0.55 21.69
CA ARG A 107 3.43 -0.45 21.85
C ARG A 107 2.98 -1.36 23.01
N LYS A 108 2.23 -0.79 23.97
CA LYS A 108 1.32 -1.49 24.90
C LYS A 108 -0.07 -1.45 24.29
#